data_AF-A0A6I5WKE7-F1
#
_entry.id   AF-A0A6I5WKE7-F1
#
_cell.length_a   1.000
_cell.length_b   1.000
_cell.length_c   1.000
_cell.angle_alpha   90.00
_cell.angle_beta   90.00
_cell.angle_gamma   90.00
#
_symmetry.space_group_name_H-M   'P 1'
#
loop_
_entity.id
_entity.type
_entity.pdbx_description
1 polymer ?
#
loop_
_entity_poly.entity_id
_entity_poly.type
_entity_poly.pdbx_seq_one_letter_code
_entity_poly.pdbx_strand_id
1 'polypeptide(L)'
;MRAMTKTFAGARLRRLREDRALSQSHLARLLNISPSYLNQIEHDSRPLTVPVLMRITEVFGVDPTVFAPRDTPRLVAGLREALPGRAGVADLTELATRLPEVAEAVIDLHRRYRQADEQLAELLGDRETIGRSPHDQVTEFFYRRQNYVPDLDEAAERLATSIGLRRGEVRPALQDRLAQRHGVHVRRDDAASLGDELHRYRPQTRTLHLSASLRAGQEAMRMAAQIALLEFADVIDEIVEEERFDDVQTQILARVGLANYFAAALILPYERFLAAAEQRRYDIDLLTQHFAMGWETVCHRLSTLQRPRARGVPFSFVRVDRAGNMSKRQSATGFPFSHTGGTCPLWNVYEAFSSPGRVVVQVAAMPDGQRYLWIARTITRHHGGYNQPGKVYAIGLGCETRHADRLVYSAGMDLHAAEAATPIGPGCKTCERMTCPQRAAAPISRRLDLDENRSTFVPYPLKD
;
A
#
# COMPACT_ATOMS: atom_id res chain seq x y z
N MET A 1 -19.23 16.93 16.71
CA MET A 1 -18.39 16.10 17.62
C MET A 1 -18.07 14.78 16.91
N ARG A 2 -16.81 14.55 16.52
CA ARG A 2 -16.38 13.26 15.94
C ARG A 2 -16.61 12.14 16.96
N ALA A 3 -17.32 11.09 16.59
CA ALA A 3 -17.39 9.88 17.40
C ALA A 3 -15.96 9.30 17.52
N MET A 4 -15.41 9.27 18.72
CA MET A 4 -14.13 8.59 18.97
C MET A 4 -14.29 7.10 18.66
N THR A 5 -13.41 6.55 17.83
CA THR A 5 -13.35 5.12 17.53
C THR A 5 -13.16 4.35 18.85
N LYS A 6 -14.09 3.43 19.14
CA LYS A 6 -14.05 2.60 20.36
C LYS A 6 -12.91 1.57 20.24
N THR A 7 -11.96 1.60 21.18
CA THR A 7 -10.84 0.66 21.21
C THR A 7 -11.23 -0.61 21.96
N PHE A 8 -11.23 -1.76 21.28
CA PHE A 8 -11.43 -3.08 21.88
C PHE A 8 -10.08 -3.82 21.89
N ALA A 9 -9.66 -4.29 23.05
CA ALA A 9 -8.31 -4.81 23.30
C ALA A 9 -8.26 -5.80 24.48
N GLY A 10 -9.38 -6.47 24.77
CA GLY A 10 -9.56 -7.31 25.95
C GLY A 10 -8.58 -8.46 26.03
N ALA A 11 -8.35 -9.16 24.91
CA ALA A 11 -7.38 -10.27 24.84
C ALA A 11 -5.95 -9.82 25.18
N ARG A 12 -5.54 -8.62 24.74
CA ARG A 12 -4.20 -8.07 25.05
C ARG A 12 -4.07 -7.66 26.51
N LEU A 13 -5.10 -7.06 27.07
CA LEU A 13 -5.13 -6.71 28.49
C LEU A 13 -5.06 -7.96 29.36
N ARG A 14 -5.77 -9.02 28.96
CA ARG A 14 -5.72 -10.34 29.60
C ARG A 14 -4.32 -10.96 29.54
N ARG A 15 -3.70 -10.97 28.36
CA ARG A 15 -2.32 -11.48 28.23
C ARG A 15 -1.33 -10.67 29.06
N LEU A 16 -1.38 -9.33 29.02
CA LEU A 16 -0.52 -8.49 29.86
C LEU A 16 -0.69 -8.81 31.36
N ARG A 17 -1.92 -9.10 31.78
CA ARG A 17 -2.22 -9.53 33.14
C ARG A 17 -1.56 -10.87 33.47
N GLU A 18 -1.71 -11.85 32.59
CA GLU A 18 -1.21 -13.22 32.74
C GLU A 18 0.32 -13.27 32.72
N ASP A 19 0.97 -12.53 31.82
CA ASP A 19 2.44 -12.40 31.72
C ASP A 19 3.05 -11.80 32.99
N ARG A 20 2.28 -10.98 33.72
CA ARG A 20 2.66 -10.38 35.01
C ARG A 20 2.19 -11.19 36.21
N ALA A 21 1.63 -12.38 35.99
CA ALA A 21 1.07 -13.27 37.01
C ALA A 21 0.05 -12.59 37.94
N LEU A 22 -0.73 -11.64 37.41
CA LEU A 22 -1.72 -10.89 38.18
C LEU A 22 -3.10 -11.54 38.13
N SER A 23 -3.81 -11.55 39.26
CA SER A 23 -5.24 -11.86 39.25
C SER A 23 -6.05 -10.68 38.70
N GLN A 24 -7.24 -10.95 38.18
CA GLN A 24 -8.12 -9.90 37.65
C GLN A 24 -8.47 -8.86 38.73
N SER A 25 -8.71 -9.29 39.97
CA SER A 25 -8.97 -8.38 41.10
C SER A 25 -7.74 -7.56 41.52
N HIS A 26 -6.53 -8.07 41.30
CA HIS A 26 -5.30 -7.32 41.54
C HIS A 26 -5.07 -6.26 40.45
N LEU A 27 -5.21 -6.64 39.17
CA LEU A 27 -5.10 -5.68 38.07
C LEU A 27 -6.15 -4.57 38.16
N ALA A 28 -7.40 -4.91 38.52
CA ALA A 28 -8.47 -3.91 38.69
C ALA A 28 -8.11 -2.84 39.73
N ARG A 29 -7.51 -3.26 40.85
CA ARG A 29 -7.02 -2.35 41.91
C ARG A 29 -5.88 -1.46 41.42
N LEU A 30 -4.90 -2.01 40.71
CA LEU A 30 -3.79 -1.23 40.14
C LEU A 30 -4.28 -0.17 39.14
N LEU A 31 -5.29 -0.51 38.34
CA LEU A 31 -5.90 0.40 37.37
C LEU A 31 -6.97 1.31 37.97
N ASN A 32 -7.24 1.22 39.27
CA ASN A 32 -8.28 1.98 39.99
C ASN A 32 -9.68 1.86 39.35
N ILE A 33 -10.06 0.64 38.97
CA ILE A 33 -11.38 0.29 38.41
C ILE A 33 -11.99 -0.92 39.13
N SER A 34 -13.28 -1.15 38.94
CA SER A 34 -13.93 -2.33 39.52
C SER A 34 -13.52 -3.63 38.80
N PRO A 35 -13.43 -4.77 39.50
CA PRO A 35 -13.17 -6.07 38.87
C PRO A 35 -14.19 -6.43 37.79
N SER A 36 -15.46 -6.07 37.98
CA SER A 36 -16.52 -6.25 36.99
C SER A 36 -16.26 -5.44 35.72
N TYR A 37 -15.82 -4.18 35.87
CA TYR A 37 -15.49 -3.35 34.72
C TYR A 37 -14.25 -3.86 33.97
N LEU A 38 -13.20 -4.28 34.69
CA LEU A 38 -12.04 -4.94 34.07
C LEU A 38 -12.45 -6.20 33.32
N ASN A 39 -13.34 -7.03 33.89
CA ASN A 39 -13.83 -8.23 33.23
C ASN A 39 -14.58 -7.93 31.93
N GLN A 40 -15.38 -6.88 31.92
CA GLN A 40 -16.07 -6.42 30.71
C GLN A 40 -15.09 -5.91 29.64
N ILE A 41 -13.98 -5.27 30.04
CA ILE A 41 -12.93 -4.84 29.10
C ILE A 41 -12.17 -6.07 28.57
N GLU A 42 -11.77 -7.02 29.42
CA GLU A 42 -11.04 -8.23 29.02
C GLU A 42 -11.83 -9.16 28.09
N HIS A 43 -13.15 -9.01 28.00
CA HIS A 43 -14.03 -9.75 27.09
C HIS A 43 -14.58 -8.89 25.95
N ASP A 44 -14.05 -7.68 25.76
CA ASP A 44 -14.47 -6.73 24.73
C ASP A 44 -15.96 -6.34 24.79
N SER A 45 -16.64 -6.55 25.92
CA SER A 45 -18.00 -6.06 26.18
C SER A 45 -18.03 -4.54 26.45
N ARG A 46 -16.91 -3.98 26.90
CA ARG A 46 -16.69 -2.53 27.06
C ARG A 46 -15.40 -2.14 26.35
N PRO A 47 -15.37 -1.00 25.65
CA PRO A 47 -14.13 -0.51 25.06
C PRO A 47 -13.16 -0.03 26.14
N LEU A 48 -11.87 -0.17 25.86
CA LEU A 48 -10.79 0.39 26.64
C LEU A 48 -10.80 1.93 26.50
N THR A 49 -11.17 2.63 27.57
CA THR A 49 -11.19 4.10 27.59
C THR A 49 -9.79 4.70 27.73
N VAL A 50 -9.58 5.91 27.20
CA VAL A 50 -8.30 6.64 27.28
C VAL A 50 -7.74 6.73 28.72
N PRO A 51 -8.53 7.05 29.76
CA PRO A 51 -8.00 7.09 31.13
C PRO A 51 -7.44 5.75 31.62
N VAL A 52 -8.13 4.64 31.29
CA VAL A 52 -7.66 3.29 31.66
C VAL A 52 -6.41 2.92 30.87
N LEU A 53 -6.33 3.27 29.59
CA LEU A 53 -5.14 3.06 28.76
C LEU A 53 -3.92 3.80 29.32
N MET A 54 -4.06 5.08 29.68
CA MET A 54 -2.99 5.87 30.30
C MET A 54 -2.53 5.25 31.63
N ARG A 55 -3.45 4.68 32.39
CA ARG A 55 -3.14 4.00 33.65
C ARG A 55 -2.37 2.70 33.41
N ILE A 56 -2.73 1.93 32.38
CA ILE A 56 -1.99 0.73 31.96
C ILE A 56 -0.57 1.10 31.55
N THR A 57 -0.40 2.16 30.74
CA THR A 57 0.92 2.59 30.25
C THR A 57 1.79 3.07 31.42
N GLU A 58 1.20 3.78 32.38
CA GLU A 58 1.88 4.25 33.61
C GLU A 58 2.32 3.08 34.52
N VAL A 59 1.43 2.12 34.77
CA VAL A 59 1.69 1.00 35.69
C VAL A 59 2.65 -0.03 35.10
N PHE A 60 2.55 -0.31 33.80
CA PHE A 60 3.29 -1.41 33.17
C PHE A 60 4.45 -0.96 32.27
N GLY A 61 4.59 0.33 32.00
CA GLY A 61 5.63 0.88 31.11
C GLY A 61 5.45 0.45 29.65
N VAL A 62 4.23 0.09 29.25
CA VAL A 62 3.91 -0.38 27.89
C VAL A 62 3.49 0.79 27.00
N ASP A 63 3.93 0.78 25.75
CA ASP A 63 3.58 1.81 24.77
C ASP A 63 2.06 1.79 24.45
N PRO A 64 1.36 2.94 24.37
CA PRO A 64 -0.06 3.00 24.05
C PRO A 64 -0.43 2.33 22.70
N THR A 65 0.51 2.28 21.75
CA THR A 65 0.33 1.64 20.43
C THR A 65 0.11 0.13 20.53
N VAL A 66 0.53 -0.53 21.61
CA VAL A 66 0.24 -1.94 21.88
C VAL A 66 -1.27 -2.21 21.91
N PHE A 67 -2.05 -1.23 22.37
CA PHE A 67 -3.52 -1.31 22.44
C PHE A 67 -4.22 -0.64 21.26
N ALA A 68 -3.48 -0.17 20.24
CA ALA A 68 -4.08 0.41 19.05
C ALA A 68 -4.99 -0.62 18.34
N PRO A 69 -6.10 -0.18 17.71
CA PRO A 69 -6.90 -1.04 16.86
C PRO A 69 -6.01 -1.66 15.76
N ARG A 70 -5.87 -2.99 15.76
CA ARG A 70 -5.22 -3.69 14.64
C ARG A 70 -6.17 -3.69 13.45
N ASP A 71 -5.63 -3.64 12.25
CA ASP A 71 -6.40 -3.60 11.01
C ASP A 71 -6.95 -5.01 10.71
N THR A 72 -8.07 -5.38 11.37
CA THR A 72 -8.75 -6.67 11.19
C THR A 72 -9.03 -6.99 9.71
N PRO A 73 -9.50 -6.07 8.85
CA PRO A 73 -9.59 -6.31 7.41
C PRO A 73 -8.30 -6.82 6.77
N ARG A 74 -7.14 -6.31 7.20
CA ARG A 74 -5.84 -6.73 6.70
C ARG A 74 -5.48 -8.16 7.11
N LEU A 75 -5.74 -8.51 8.36
CA LEU A 75 -5.54 -9.88 8.87
C LEU A 75 -6.49 -10.87 8.18
N VAL A 76 -7.74 -10.49 7.95
CA VAL A 76 -8.71 -11.32 7.21
C VAL A 76 -8.23 -11.55 5.77
N ALA A 77 -7.77 -10.50 5.08
CA ALA A 77 -7.22 -10.63 3.74
C ALA A 77 -6.02 -11.60 3.70
N GLY A 78 -5.07 -11.46 4.63
CA GLY A 78 -3.92 -12.37 4.73
C GLY A 78 -4.32 -13.81 5.08
N LEU A 79 -5.31 -13.99 5.94
CA LEU A 79 -5.84 -15.32 6.29
C LEU A 79 -6.55 -16.00 5.11
N ARG A 80 -7.28 -15.23 4.28
CA ARG A 80 -7.90 -15.76 3.06
C ARG A 80 -6.87 -16.27 2.07
N GLU A 81 -5.71 -15.61 2.00
CA GLU A 81 -4.57 -16.06 1.20
C GLU A 81 -3.91 -17.31 1.81
N ALA A 82 -3.75 -17.34 3.14
CA ALA A 82 -3.09 -18.44 3.85
C ALA A 82 -3.92 -19.74 3.90
N LEU A 83 -5.25 -19.63 3.94
CA LEU A 83 -6.19 -20.75 4.13
C LEU A 83 -7.27 -20.79 3.03
N PRO A 84 -6.89 -20.90 1.74
CA PRO A 84 -7.83 -20.77 0.63
C PRO A 84 -8.89 -21.88 0.67
N GLY A 85 -10.16 -21.49 0.72
CA GLY A 85 -11.31 -22.40 0.66
C GLY A 85 -11.51 -23.31 1.88
N ARG A 86 -10.78 -23.10 2.98
CA ARG A 86 -10.86 -23.94 4.20
C ARG A 86 -11.79 -23.39 5.28
N ALA A 87 -11.98 -22.07 5.33
CA ALA A 87 -12.79 -21.39 6.34
C ALA A 87 -13.59 -20.25 5.71
N GLY A 88 -14.80 -19.99 6.24
CA GLY A 88 -15.64 -18.90 5.78
C GLY A 88 -15.09 -17.54 6.21
N VAL A 89 -15.48 -16.47 5.51
CA VAL A 89 -15.06 -15.10 5.85
C VAL A 89 -15.47 -14.72 7.27
N ALA A 90 -16.60 -15.22 7.76
CA ALA A 90 -17.06 -15.04 9.14
C ALA A 90 -16.07 -15.63 10.15
N ASP A 91 -15.63 -16.88 9.96
CA ASP A 91 -14.68 -17.56 10.83
C ASP A 91 -13.31 -16.88 10.81
N LEU A 92 -12.85 -16.47 9.62
CA LEU A 92 -11.58 -15.73 9.48
C LEU A 92 -11.64 -14.36 10.15
N THR A 93 -12.80 -13.69 10.08
CA THR A 93 -13.04 -12.41 10.77
C THR A 93 -13.06 -12.61 12.28
N GLU A 94 -13.68 -13.69 12.76
CA GLU A 94 -13.67 -14.04 14.18
C GLU A 94 -12.26 -14.35 14.67
N LEU A 95 -11.47 -15.14 13.93
CA LEU A 95 -10.08 -15.45 14.23
C LEU A 95 -9.21 -14.18 14.29
N ALA A 96 -9.31 -13.31 13.28
CA ALA A 96 -8.58 -12.05 13.22
C ALA A 96 -8.96 -11.08 14.34
N THR A 97 -10.18 -11.17 14.86
CA THR A 97 -10.67 -10.31 15.94
C THR A 97 -10.30 -10.84 17.31
N ARG A 98 -10.54 -12.14 17.58
CA ARG A 98 -10.36 -12.77 18.89
C ARG A 98 -8.93 -13.22 19.15
N LEU A 99 -8.23 -13.70 18.12
CA LEU A 99 -6.89 -14.28 18.23
C LEU A 99 -5.94 -13.68 17.14
N PRO A 100 -5.72 -12.35 17.12
CA PRO A 100 -4.95 -11.70 16.06
C PRO A 100 -3.51 -12.19 15.94
N GLU A 101 -2.88 -12.62 17.04
CA GLU A 101 -1.53 -13.19 17.00
C GLU A 101 -1.50 -14.60 16.40
N VAL A 102 -2.55 -15.38 16.61
CA VAL A 102 -2.71 -16.68 15.94
C VAL A 102 -2.95 -16.44 14.45
N ALA A 103 -3.77 -15.43 14.10
CA ALA A 103 -3.96 -15.03 12.72
C ALA A 103 -2.63 -14.63 12.05
N GLU A 104 -1.82 -13.81 12.72
CA GLU A 104 -0.48 -13.43 12.24
C GLU A 104 0.47 -14.63 12.16
N ALA A 105 0.47 -15.54 13.14
CA ALA A 105 1.29 -16.74 13.13
C ALA A 105 0.90 -17.71 12.00
N VAL A 106 -0.40 -17.83 11.67
CA VAL A 106 -0.87 -18.62 10.52
C VAL A 106 -0.42 -17.98 9.21
N ILE A 107 -0.56 -16.66 9.08
CA ILE A 107 -0.08 -15.91 7.90
C ILE A 107 1.44 -16.09 7.75
N ASP A 108 2.20 -15.99 8.85
CA ASP A 108 3.65 -16.16 8.85
C ASP A 108 4.06 -17.61 8.57
N LEU A 109 3.34 -18.60 9.11
CA LEU A 109 3.57 -20.01 8.80
C LEU A 109 3.31 -20.30 7.32
N HIS A 110 2.20 -19.78 6.77
CA HIS A 110 1.92 -19.90 5.34
C HIS A 110 3.03 -19.26 4.50
N ARG A 111 3.50 -18.08 4.92
CA ARG A 111 4.64 -17.40 4.29
C ARG A 111 5.92 -18.25 4.31
N ARG A 112 6.27 -18.83 5.46
CA ARG A 112 7.44 -19.72 5.61
C ARG A 112 7.28 -21.02 4.83
N TYR A 113 6.08 -21.60 4.82
CA TYR A 113 5.76 -22.78 4.02
C TYR A 113 5.95 -22.48 2.53
N ARG A 114 5.40 -21.37 2.04
CA ARG A 114 5.63 -20.89 0.67
C ARG A 114 7.11 -20.69 0.37
N GLN A 115 7.87 -20.11 1.29
CA GLN A 115 9.31 -19.95 1.16
C GLN A 115 10.06 -21.29 1.09
N ALA A 116 9.68 -22.27 1.91
CA ALA A 116 10.28 -23.61 1.90
C ALA A 116 9.91 -24.40 0.63
N ASP A 117 8.65 -24.29 0.18
CA ASP A 117 8.14 -24.86 -1.06
C ASP A 117 8.87 -24.26 -2.29
N GLU A 118 9.14 -22.95 -2.25
CA GLU A 118 9.93 -22.22 -3.25
C GLU A 118 11.40 -22.68 -3.27
N GLN A 119 12.04 -22.85 -2.10
CA GLN A 119 13.41 -23.37 -2.00
C GLN A 119 13.53 -24.82 -2.50
N LEU A 120 12.51 -25.64 -2.26
CA LEU A 120 12.46 -27.02 -2.75
C LEU A 120 12.24 -27.06 -4.27
N ALA A 121 11.40 -26.18 -4.83
CA ALA A 121 11.18 -26.06 -6.27
C ALA A 121 12.45 -25.57 -7.01
N GLU A 122 13.24 -24.69 -6.40
CA GLU A 122 14.51 -24.21 -6.96
C GLU A 122 15.56 -25.33 -7.09
N LEU A 123 15.58 -26.27 -6.14
CA LEU A 123 16.42 -27.47 -6.19
C LEU A 123 15.96 -28.49 -7.25
N LEU A 124 14.67 -28.47 -7.61
CA LEU A 124 14.04 -29.42 -8.55
C LEU A 124 13.96 -28.89 -9.99
N GLY A 125 14.35 -27.64 -10.24
CA GLY A 125 14.46 -27.07 -11.59
C GLY A 125 13.12 -26.75 -12.28
N ASP A 126 12.01 -26.75 -11.54
CA ASP A 126 10.69 -26.44 -12.07
C ASP A 126 10.48 -24.92 -12.15
N ARG A 127 10.51 -24.38 -13.37
CA ARG A 127 10.55 -22.93 -13.66
C ARG A 127 9.24 -22.17 -13.46
N GLU A 128 8.29 -22.67 -12.65
CA GLU A 128 6.98 -22.01 -12.46
C GLU A 128 6.64 -21.55 -11.03
N THR A 129 7.55 -21.66 -10.05
CA THR A 129 7.37 -21.00 -8.74
C THR A 129 8.66 -20.29 -8.31
N ILE A 130 8.82 -19.09 -8.86
CA ILE A 130 9.90 -18.13 -8.57
C ILE A 130 9.82 -17.75 -7.09
N GLY A 131 10.90 -17.93 -6.33
CA GLY A 131 11.01 -17.42 -4.96
C GLY A 131 10.73 -15.91 -4.87
N ARG A 132 10.45 -15.38 -3.67
CA ARG A 132 10.18 -13.94 -3.48
C ARG A 132 11.30 -13.07 -4.05
N SER A 133 11.03 -12.43 -5.18
CA SER A 133 11.99 -11.53 -5.82
C SER A 133 12.37 -10.37 -4.88
N PRO A 134 13.54 -9.75 -5.04
CA PRO A 134 13.88 -8.52 -4.31
C PRO A 134 12.77 -7.47 -4.36
N HIS A 135 12.07 -7.38 -5.50
CA HIS A 135 10.93 -6.49 -5.67
C HIS A 135 9.76 -6.83 -4.75
N ASP A 136 9.42 -8.11 -4.59
CA ASP A 136 8.33 -8.56 -3.73
C ASP A 136 8.65 -8.33 -2.26
N GLN A 137 9.90 -8.56 -1.85
CA GLN A 137 10.36 -8.28 -0.49
C GLN A 137 10.26 -6.79 -0.14
N VAL A 138 10.70 -5.90 -1.04
CA VAL A 138 10.58 -4.44 -0.84
C VAL A 138 9.12 -3.99 -0.88
N THR A 139 8.29 -4.59 -1.74
CA THR A 139 6.85 -4.31 -1.78
C THR A 139 6.17 -4.66 -0.45
N GLU A 140 6.48 -5.84 0.09
CA GLU A 140 6.02 -6.29 1.40
C GLU A 140 6.49 -5.36 2.53
N PHE A 141 7.75 -4.92 2.49
CA PHE A 141 8.31 -3.97 3.44
C PHE A 141 7.49 -2.69 3.56
N PHE A 142 7.13 -2.08 2.43
CA PHE A 142 6.27 -0.88 2.41
C PHE A 142 4.83 -1.21 2.84
N TYR A 143 4.31 -2.37 2.45
CA TYR A 143 2.98 -2.79 2.84
C TYR A 143 2.85 -2.97 4.37
N ARG A 144 3.83 -3.60 5.03
CA ARG A 144 3.84 -3.75 6.50
C ARG A 144 3.73 -2.41 7.22
N ARG A 145 4.30 -1.36 6.65
CA ARG A 145 4.29 0.02 7.16
C ARG A 145 3.06 0.86 6.75
N GLN A 146 1.99 0.22 6.23
CA GLN A 146 0.81 0.93 5.69
C GLN A 146 1.20 1.99 4.64
N ASN A 147 2.29 1.73 3.92
CA ASN A 147 2.87 2.63 2.92
C ASN A 147 3.21 4.05 3.44
N TYR A 148 3.47 4.20 4.74
CA TYR A 148 3.92 5.45 5.37
C TYR A 148 5.20 5.21 6.18
N VAL A 149 6.23 6.02 5.96
CA VAL A 149 7.54 5.94 6.64
C VAL A 149 7.75 7.23 7.44
N PRO A 150 7.40 7.25 8.75
CA PRO A 150 7.34 8.47 9.54
C PRO A 150 8.64 9.28 9.52
N ASP A 151 9.77 8.63 9.79
CA ASP A 151 11.06 9.31 9.96
C ASP A 151 11.48 10.05 8.71
N LEU A 152 11.29 9.42 7.53
CA LEU A 152 11.59 10.04 6.25
C LEU A 152 10.57 11.11 5.85
N ASP A 153 9.28 10.89 6.11
CA ASP A 153 8.23 11.85 5.73
C ASP A 153 8.36 13.16 6.50
N GLU A 154 8.56 13.05 7.81
CA GLU A 154 8.71 14.20 8.69
C GLU A 154 10.05 14.91 8.45
N ALA A 155 11.13 14.17 8.19
CA ALA A 155 12.42 14.75 7.80
C ALA A 155 12.30 15.52 6.48
N ALA A 156 11.62 14.96 5.49
CA ALA A 156 11.40 15.61 4.20
C ALA A 156 10.57 16.89 4.34
N GLU A 157 9.52 16.89 5.16
CA GLU A 157 8.69 18.07 5.40
C GLU A 157 9.43 19.17 6.19
N ARG A 158 10.24 18.81 7.18
CA ARG A 158 11.13 19.75 7.88
C ARG A 158 12.14 20.36 6.92
N LEU A 159 12.77 19.56 6.05
CA LEU A 159 13.71 20.06 5.05
C LEU A 159 13.02 20.97 4.03
N ALA A 160 11.84 20.61 3.53
CA ALA A 160 11.05 21.46 2.63
C ALA A 160 10.81 22.85 3.24
N THR A 161 10.52 22.89 4.54
CA THR A 161 10.31 24.14 5.27
C THR A 161 11.61 24.93 5.45
N SER A 162 12.71 24.26 5.84
CA SER A 162 13.98 24.94 6.11
C SER A 162 14.66 25.51 4.87
N ILE A 163 14.53 24.86 3.70
CA ILE A 163 15.01 25.39 2.41
C ILE A 163 14.00 26.34 1.76
N GLY A 164 12.89 26.63 2.42
CA GLY A 164 11.86 27.55 1.91
C GLY A 164 11.24 27.08 0.60
N LEU A 165 11.02 25.77 0.42
CA LEU A 165 10.53 25.20 -0.82
C LEU A 165 9.16 25.78 -1.21
N ARG A 166 9.13 26.49 -2.34
CA ARG A 166 7.95 27.16 -2.89
C ARG A 166 7.51 26.53 -4.20
N ARG A 167 6.20 26.64 -4.46
CA ARG A 167 5.61 26.23 -5.73
C ARG A 167 6.28 26.97 -6.88
N GLY A 168 6.62 26.26 -7.94
CA GLY A 168 7.31 26.83 -9.12
C GLY A 168 8.83 26.92 -8.98
N GLU A 169 9.36 26.91 -7.75
CA GLU A 169 10.79 27.10 -7.46
C GLU A 169 11.48 25.82 -6.98
N VAL A 170 10.78 24.68 -7.06
CA VAL A 170 11.26 23.39 -6.54
C VAL A 170 12.62 23.00 -7.13
N ARG A 171 12.78 23.07 -8.46
CA ARG A 171 14.04 22.65 -9.11
C ARG A 171 15.23 23.53 -8.73
N PRO A 172 15.16 24.87 -8.86
CA PRO A 172 16.23 25.75 -8.39
C PRO A 172 16.59 25.49 -6.92
N ALA A 173 15.61 25.41 -6.02
CA ALA A 173 15.86 25.19 -4.60
C ALA A 173 16.58 23.85 -4.32
N LEU A 174 16.21 22.76 -4.99
CA LEU A 174 16.89 21.47 -4.85
C LEU A 174 18.31 21.52 -5.42
N GLN A 175 18.51 22.19 -6.55
CA GLN A 175 19.82 22.39 -7.16
C GLN A 175 20.74 23.22 -6.24
N ASP A 176 20.22 24.31 -5.69
CA ASP A 176 20.93 25.18 -4.75
C ASP A 176 21.29 24.42 -3.47
N ARG A 177 20.38 23.59 -2.94
CA ARG A 177 20.67 22.73 -1.79
C ARG A 177 21.82 21.76 -2.08
N LEU A 178 21.76 21.07 -3.22
CA LEU A 178 22.82 20.16 -3.65
C LEU A 178 24.17 20.87 -3.81
N ALA A 179 24.18 22.07 -4.41
CA ALA A 179 25.39 22.86 -4.61
C ALA A 179 25.95 23.40 -3.28
N GLN A 180 25.14 24.07 -2.47
CA GLN A 180 25.58 24.76 -1.26
C GLN A 180 25.94 23.81 -0.12
N ARG A 181 25.16 22.74 0.07
CA ARG A 181 25.38 21.80 1.18
C ARG A 181 26.41 20.73 0.86
N HIS A 182 26.45 20.25 -0.39
CA HIS A 182 27.25 19.09 -0.78
C HIS A 182 28.30 19.36 -1.85
N GLY A 183 28.33 20.57 -2.43
CA GLY A 183 29.19 20.87 -3.59
C GLY A 183 28.82 20.04 -4.82
N VAL A 184 27.57 19.57 -4.92
CA VAL A 184 27.11 18.75 -6.03
C VAL A 184 26.64 19.63 -7.18
N HIS A 185 27.21 19.39 -8.35
CA HIS A 185 26.87 20.09 -9.59
C HIS A 185 25.86 19.27 -10.38
N VAL A 186 24.72 19.88 -10.72
CA VAL A 186 23.71 19.24 -11.56
C VAL A 186 23.99 19.58 -13.02
N ARG A 187 24.17 18.56 -13.86
CA ARG A 187 24.38 18.71 -15.31
C ARG A 187 23.26 18.02 -16.08
N ARG A 188 22.83 18.64 -17.16
CA ARG A 188 21.95 18.00 -18.14
C ARG A 188 22.79 17.54 -19.31
N ASP A 189 22.70 16.27 -19.63
CA ASP A 189 23.42 15.65 -20.73
C ASP A 189 22.42 14.97 -21.68
N ASP A 190 22.81 14.83 -22.93
CA ASP A 190 22.02 14.09 -23.90
C ASP A 190 21.96 12.60 -23.52
N ALA A 191 20.81 11.97 -23.75
CA ALA A 191 20.58 10.57 -23.36
C ALA A 191 21.63 9.61 -23.95
N ALA A 192 22.08 9.86 -25.19
CA ALA A 192 23.11 9.08 -25.84
C ALA A 192 24.46 9.15 -25.10
N SER A 193 24.79 10.30 -24.50
CA SER A 193 26.02 10.48 -23.72
C SER A 193 25.98 9.78 -22.36
N LEU A 194 24.78 9.42 -21.88
CA LEU A 194 24.55 8.70 -20.62
C LEU A 194 24.29 7.20 -20.82
N GLY A 195 24.41 6.66 -22.04
CA GLY A 195 24.18 5.24 -22.31
C GLY A 195 22.76 4.79 -21.97
N ASP A 196 21.76 5.58 -22.38
CA ASP A 196 20.32 5.38 -22.10
C ASP A 196 19.91 5.50 -20.62
N GLU A 197 20.82 5.93 -19.74
CA GLU A 197 20.50 6.22 -18.36
C GLU A 197 19.75 7.55 -18.22
N LEU A 198 18.72 7.54 -17.38
CA LEU A 198 17.97 8.76 -17.07
C LEU A 198 18.72 9.70 -16.11
N HIS A 199 19.61 9.16 -15.28
CA HIS A 199 20.44 9.93 -14.35
C HIS A 199 21.62 9.10 -13.87
N ARG A 200 22.70 9.76 -13.49
CA ARG A 200 23.86 9.14 -12.82
C ARG A 200 24.53 10.16 -11.90
N TYR A 201 24.70 9.79 -10.63
CA TYR A 201 25.56 10.55 -9.72
C TYR A 201 26.97 9.97 -9.72
N ARG A 202 27.98 10.85 -9.87
CA ARG A 202 29.40 10.49 -9.78
C ARG A 202 30.00 11.11 -8.51
N PRO A 203 30.25 10.30 -7.46
CA PRO A 203 30.79 10.82 -6.20
C PRO A 203 32.16 11.49 -6.34
N GLN A 204 33.01 10.98 -7.22
CA GLN A 204 34.40 11.46 -7.40
C GLN A 204 34.44 12.91 -7.91
N THR A 205 33.52 13.28 -8.80
CA THR A 205 33.40 14.64 -9.36
C THR A 205 32.25 15.43 -8.74
N ARG A 206 31.53 14.85 -7.78
CA ARG A 206 30.31 15.40 -7.18
C ARG A 206 29.35 15.96 -8.24
N THR A 207 29.12 15.18 -9.30
CA THR A 207 28.28 15.61 -10.41
C THR A 207 27.07 14.71 -10.53
N LEU A 208 25.87 15.29 -10.48
CA LEU A 208 24.61 14.61 -10.78
C LEU A 208 24.25 14.90 -12.24
N HIS A 209 24.46 13.91 -13.09
CA HIS A 209 24.06 13.94 -14.49
C HIS A 209 22.59 13.55 -14.63
N LEU A 210 21.81 14.34 -15.35
CA LEU A 210 20.41 14.12 -15.66
C LEU A 210 20.21 14.09 -17.17
N SER A 211 19.46 13.11 -17.67
CA SER A 211 19.10 13.08 -19.10
C SER A 211 18.24 14.29 -19.45
N ALA A 212 18.56 14.97 -20.56
CA ALA A 212 17.77 16.06 -21.11
C ALA A 212 16.34 15.65 -21.49
N SER A 213 16.07 14.34 -21.61
CA SER A 213 14.73 13.79 -21.87
C SER A 213 13.79 13.82 -20.66
N LEU A 214 14.31 14.07 -19.46
CA LEU A 214 13.51 14.15 -18.24
C LEU A 214 12.64 15.40 -18.22
N ARG A 215 11.37 15.24 -17.83
CA ARG A 215 10.49 16.38 -17.53
C ARG A 215 10.92 17.04 -16.22
N ALA A 216 10.56 18.30 -16.05
CA ALA A 216 10.88 19.10 -14.86
C ALA A 216 10.59 18.39 -13.52
N GLY A 217 9.40 17.80 -13.36
CA GLY A 217 9.06 17.06 -12.14
C GLY A 217 9.90 15.78 -11.93
N GLN A 218 10.35 15.14 -13.02
CA GLN A 218 11.24 13.98 -12.92
C GLN A 218 12.66 14.38 -12.53
N GLU A 219 13.18 15.49 -13.07
CA GLU A 219 14.44 16.07 -12.61
C GLU A 219 14.39 16.40 -11.12
N ALA A 220 13.30 17.04 -10.66
CA ALA A 220 13.09 17.34 -9.25
C ALA A 220 13.13 16.06 -8.38
N MET A 221 12.43 15.00 -8.79
CA MET A 221 12.47 13.70 -8.08
C MET A 221 13.89 13.12 -8.02
N ARG A 222 14.69 13.22 -9.09
CA ARG A 222 16.07 12.71 -9.09
C ARG A 222 16.99 13.53 -8.17
N MET A 223 16.88 14.85 -8.20
CA MET A 223 17.63 15.71 -7.29
C MET A 223 17.24 15.47 -5.83
N ALA A 224 15.95 15.40 -5.53
CA ALA A 224 15.44 15.14 -4.19
C ALA A 224 15.82 13.74 -3.66
N ALA A 225 15.80 12.71 -4.51
CA ALA A 225 16.28 11.38 -4.13
C ALA A 225 17.79 11.39 -3.86
N GLN A 226 18.57 12.15 -4.63
CA GLN A 226 20.00 12.30 -4.37
C GLN A 226 20.27 13.04 -3.06
N ILE A 227 19.45 14.05 -2.71
CA ILE A 227 19.51 14.69 -1.38
C ILE A 227 19.22 13.67 -0.28
N ALA A 228 18.21 12.81 -0.44
CA ALA A 228 17.90 11.75 0.51
C ALA A 228 19.13 10.85 0.77
N LEU A 229 19.78 10.40 -0.30
CA LEU A 229 20.95 9.51 -0.24
C LEU A 229 22.22 10.20 0.29
N LEU A 230 22.26 11.53 0.38
CA LEU A 230 23.41 12.28 0.90
C LEU A 230 23.20 12.82 2.32
N GLU A 231 21.98 13.23 2.66
CA GLU A 231 21.66 13.89 3.93
C GLU A 231 20.96 13.00 4.94
N PHE A 232 20.34 11.91 4.48
CA PHE A 232 19.54 11.00 5.31
C PHE A 232 19.94 9.55 5.04
N ALA A 233 21.18 9.32 4.60
CA ALA A 233 21.70 7.99 4.31
C ALA A 233 21.62 7.10 5.55
N ASP A 234 22.03 7.65 6.69
CA ASP A 234 21.99 7.11 8.03
C ASP A 234 20.58 6.71 8.47
N VAL A 235 19.57 7.56 8.27
CA VAL A 235 18.16 7.21 8.54
C VAL A 235 17.67 6.09 7.62
N ILE A 236 18.05 6.13 6.34
CA ILE A 236 17.69 5.07 5.38
C ILE A 236 18.39 3.76 5.75
N ASP A 237 19.66 3.81 6.15
CA ASP A 237 20.47 2.66 6.56
C ASP A 237 19.88 2.02 7.82
N GLU A 238 19.53 2.79 8.83
CA GLU A 238 18.85 2.31 10.04
C GLU A 238 17.56 1.56 9.71
N ILE A 239 16.68 2.14 8.87
CA ILE A 239 15.42 1.51 8.45
C ILE A 239 15.67 0.19 7.69
N VAL A 240 16.71 0.12 6.87
CA VAL A 240 17.06 -1.07 6.07
C VAL A 240 17.70 -2.15 6.94
N GLU A 241 18.55 -1.78 7.88
CA GLU A 241 19.21 -2.69 8.84
C GLU A 241 18.19 -3.31 9.80
N GLU A 242 17.21 -2.54 10.29
CA GLU A 242 16.10 -3.05 11.10
C GLU A 242 15.27 -4.12 10.40
N GLU A 243 15.12 -4.00 9.08
CA GLU A 243 14.33 -4.94 8.29
C GLU A 243 15.05 -6.29 8.06
N ARG A 244 16.39 -6.30 8.16
CA ARG A 244 17.23 -7.51 8.02
C ARG A 244 17.02 -8.25 6.70
N PHE A 245 17.11 -7.55 5.57
CA PHE A 245 17.12 -8.23 4.26
C PHE A 245 18.37 -9.10 4.09
N ASP A 246 18.18 -10.33 3.62
CA ASP A 246 19.23 -11.35 3.52
C ASP A 246 20.25 -11.11 2.39
N ASP A 247 19.91 -10.27 1.41
CA ASP A 247 20.76 -10.03 0.23
C ASP A 247 20.95 -8.53 -0.08
N VAL A 248 22.13 -8.23 -0.65
CA VAL A 248 22.56 -6.87 -0.96
C VAL A 248 21.69 -6.22 -2.05
N GLN A 249 21.14 -6.99 -2.99
CA GLN A 249 20.32 -6.43 -4.07
C GLN A 249 19.00 -5.89 -3.52
N THR A 250 18.35 -6.63 -2.62
CA THR A 250 17.14 -6.20 -1.92
C THR A 250 17.41 -5.00 -1.04
N GLN A 251 18.53 -4.96 -0.32
CA GLN A 251 18.96 -3.78 0.45
C GLN A 251 19.09 -2.54 -0.44
N ILE A 252 19.81 -2.64 -1.58
CA ILE A 252 19.93 -1.53 -2.54
C ILE A 252 18.56 -1.11 -3.07
N LEU A 253 17.69 -2.06 -3.42
CA LEU A 253 16.36 -1.77 -3.93
C LEU A 253 15.49 -1.06 -2.88
N ALA A 254 15.59 -1.46 -1.60
CA ALA A 254 14.93 -0.81 -0.48
C ALA A 254 15.45 0.63 -0.29
N ARG A 255 16.78 0.84 -0.33
CA ARG A 255 17.39 2.17 -0.25
C ARG A 255 16.89 3.09 -1.37
N VAL A 256 16.83 2.59 -2.60
CA VAL A 256 16.27 3.33 -3.75
C VAL A 256 14.78 3.61 -3.54
N GLY A 257 14.00 2.66 -3.02
CA GLY A 257 12.59 2.84 -2.68
C GLY A 257 12.37 3.96 -1.64
N LEU A 258 13.13 3.93 -0.55
CA LEU A 258 13.10 4.91 0.54
C LEU A 258 13.56 6.31 0.08
N ALA A 259 14.61 6.39 -0.74
CA ALA A 259 15.03 7.66 -1.33
C ALA A 259 13.96 8.25 -2.26
N ASN A 260 13.26 7.42 -3.04
CA ASN A 260 12.14 7.89 -3.85
C ASN A 260 10.92 8.29 -3.01
N TYR A 261 10.67 7.60 -1.89
CA TYR A 261 9.64 7.98 -0.92
C TYR A 261 9.94 9.37 -0.34
N PHE A 262 11.17 9.57 0.18
CA PHE A 262 11.64 10.86 0.70
C PHE A 262 11.52 11.95 -0.35
N ALA A 263 11.95 11.68 -1.59
CA ALA A 263 11.89 12.64 -2.69
C ALA A 263 10.45 13.13 -2.94
N ALA A 264 9.48 12.22 -2.96
CA ALA A 264 8.07 12.57 -3.10
C ALA A 264 7.58 13.36 -1.89
N ALA A 265 7.95 12.99 -0.66
CA ALA A 265 7.57 13.70 0.56
C ALA A 265 8.18 15.10 0.66
N LEU A 266 9.39 15.31 0.11
CA LEU A 266 10.07 16.61 0.08
C LEU A 266 9.39 17.56 -0.91
N ILE A 267 9.07 17.06 -2.11
CA ILE A 267 8.42 17.84 -3.18
C ILE A 267 6.94 18.08 -2.88
N LEU A 268 6.30 17.12 -2.20
CA LEU A 268 4.90 17.14 -1.79
C LEU A 268 4.80 17.04 -0.26
N PRO A 269 5.16 18.11 0.50
CA PRO A 269 5.15 18.10 1.96
C PRO A 269 3.79 17.70 2.50
N TYR A 270 3.79 16.82 3.51
CA TYR A 270 2.62 16.07 3.95
C TYR A 270 1.39 16.94 4.21
N GLU A 271 1.51 17.94 5.09
CA GLU A 271 0.37 18.76 5.53
C GLU A 271 -0.15 19.63 4.39
N ARG A 272 0.76 20.24 3.63
CA ARG A 272 0.42 21.06 2.45
C ARG A 272 -0.27 20.23 1.38
N PHE A 273 0.23 19.03 1.12
CA PHE A 273 -0.33 18.12 0.11
C PHE A 273 -1.68 17.55 0.56
N LEU A 274 -1.80 17.12 1.82
CA LEU A 274 -3.08 16.64 2.37
C LEU A 274 -4.15 17.74 2.32
N ALA A 275 -3.83 18.96 2.76
CA ALA A 275 -4.76 20.09 2.71
C ALA A 275 -5.20 20.39 1.27
N ALA A 276 -4.27 20.38 0.31
CA ALA A 276 -4.59 20.58 -1.10
C ALA A 276 -5.47 19.46 -1.67
N ALA A 277 -5.24 18.20 -1.26
CA ALA A 277 -6.03 17.04 -1.66
C ALA A 277 -7.45 17.12 -1.12
N GLU A 278 -7.65 17.42 0.16
CA GLU A 278 -8.97 17.60 0.77
C GLU A 278 -9.75 18.75 0.12
N GLN A 279 -9.10 19.91 -0.05
CA GLN A 279 -9.72 21.09 -0.67
C GLN A 279 -10.22 20.81 -2.09
N ARG A 280 -9.51 19.95 -2.84
CA ARG A 280 -9.84 19.58 -4.22
C ARG A 280 -10.63 18.27 -4.31
N ARG A 281 -11.10 17.73 -3.17
CA ARG A 281 -11.81 16.45 -3.13
C ARG A 281 -11.06 15.35 -3.87
N TYR A 282 -9.74 15.29 -3.66
CA TYR A 282 -8.84 14.30 -4.25
C TYR A 282 -8.81 14.29 -5.79
N ASP A 283 -9.15 15.40 -6.46
CA ASP A 283 -8.98 15.52 -7.91
C ASP A 283 -7.49 15.45 -8.31
N ILE A 284 -7.11 14.36 -8.94
CA ILE A 284 -5.72 14.04 -9.27
C ILE A 284 -5.21 14.96 -10.39
N ASP A 285 -6.05 15.37 -11.36
CA ASP A 285 -5.61 16.28 -12.43
C ASP A 285 -5.35 17.68 -11.86
N LEU A 286 -6.22 18.17 -10.97
CA LEU A 286 -6.00 19.45 -10.28
C LEU A 286 -4.77 19.40 -9.36
N LEU A 287 -4.51 18.28 -8.69
CA LEU A 287 -3.30 18.09 -7.88
C LEU A 287 -2.04 18.06 -8.76
N THR A 288 -2.08 17.36 -9.90
CA THR A 288 -1.00 17.35 -10.90
C THR A 288 -0.69 18.76 -11.39
N GLN A 289 -1.70 19.57 -11.71
CA GLN A 289 -1.52 20.96 -12.12
C GLN A 289 -1.01 21.85 -10.98
N HIS A 290 -1.50 21.64 -9.76
CA HIS A 290 -1.09 22.42 -8.60
C HIS A 290 0.38 22.21 -8.26
N PHE A 291 0.83 20.95 -8.20
CA PHE A 291 2.20 20.62 -7.81
C PHE A 291 3.17 20.46 -9.00
N ALA A 292 2.70 20.58 -10.24
CA ALA A 292 3.47 20.34 -11.46
C ALA A 292 4.15 18.95 -11.49
N MET A 293 3.47 17.94 -10.91
CA MET A 293 3.94 16.56 -10.82
C MET A 293 3.08 15.62 -11.66
N GLY A 294 3.71 14.58 -12.22
CA GLY A 294 3.00 13.60 -13.05
C GLY A 294 1.95 12.80 -12.28
N TRP A 295 0.93 12.33 -13.01
CA TRP A 295 -0.20 11.56 -12.47
C TRP A 295 0.23 10.41 -11.55
N GLU A 296 1.20 9.59 -11.97
CA GLU A 296 1.72 8.48 -11.16
C GLU A 296 2.30 8.97 -9.83
N THR A 297 3.03 10.08 -9.82
CA THR A 297 3.65 10.62 -8.60
C THR A 297 2.59 11.16 -7.63
N VAL A 298 1.55 11.82 -8.14
CA VAL A 298 0.43 12.29 -7.31
C VAL A 298 -0.32 11.10 -6.70
N CYS A 299 -0.65 10.08 -7.48
CA CYS A 299 -1.30 8.87 -6.97
C CYS A 299 -0.43 8.13 -5.95
N HIS A 300 0.89 8.08 -6.18
CA HIS A 300 1.85 7.50 -5.24
C HIS A 300 1.84 8.27 -3.92
N ARG A 301 1.90 9.61 -3.95
CA ARG A 301 1.85 10.41 -2.71
C ARG A 301 0.50 10.29 -1.99
N LEU A 302 -0.62 10.23 -2.72
CA LEU A 302 -1.94 10.01 -2.13
C LEU A 302 -2.01 8.70 -1.34
N SER A 303 -1.35 7.63 -1.82
CA SER A 303 -1.33 6.34 -1.13
C SER A 303 -0.42 6.28 0.10
N THR A 304 0.34 7.34 0.41
CA THR A 304 1.22 7.40 1.59
C THR A 304 0.64 8.25 2.73
N LEU A 305 -0.55 8.84 2.60
CA LEU A 305 -1.10 9.81 3.59
C LEU A 305 -1.65 9.14 4.87
N GLN A 306 -0.80 8.40 5.59
CA GLN A 306 -1.20 7.63 6.79
C GLN A 306 -0.58 8.10 8.11
N ARG A 307 -0.03 9.33 8.16
CA ARG A 307 0.46 9.95 9.40
C ARG A 307 -0.62 9.90 10.48
N PRO A 308 -0.30 9.41 11.69
CA PRO A 308 -1.23 9.42 12.82
C PRO A 308 -1.82 10.82 13.04
N ARG A 309 -3.13 10.89 13.33
CA ARG A 309 -3.90 12.14 13.54
C ARG A 309 -4.07 13.06 12.33
N ALA A 310 -3.41 12.78 11.20
CA ALA A 310 -3.54 13.53 9.95
C ALA A 310 -3.70 12.57 8.74
N ARG A 311 -4.58 11.58 8.85
CA ARG A 311 -4.79 10.58 7.79
C ARG A 311 -5.64 11.13 6.65
N GLY A 312 -5.20 10.88 5.41
CA GLY A 312 -5.99 11.09 4.20
C GLY A 312 -7.01 9.97 3.97
N VAL A 313 -7.51 9.86 2.74
CA VAL A 313 -8.22 8.64 2.29
C VAL A 313 -7.19 7.51 2.19
N PRO A 314 -7.45 6.35 2.80
CA PRO A 314 -6.57 5.21 2.64
C PRO A 314 -6.73 4.60 1.25
N PHE A 315 -5.71 4.76 0.42
CA PHE A 315 -5.71 4.26 -0.95
C PHE A 315 -4.86 3.00 -1.11
N SER A 316 -5.33 2.14 -2.02
CA SER A 316 -4.54 1.13 -2.70
C SER A 316 -4.13 1.66 -4.07
N PHE A 317 -2.82 1.64 -4.34
CA PHE A 317 -2.20 2.05 -5.58
C PHE A 317 -1.68 0.83 -6.34
N VAL A 318 -1.98 0.76 -7.62
CA VAL A 318 -1.48 -0.29 -8.52
C VAL A 318 -0.97 0.31 -9.82
N ARG A 319 0.05 -0.33 -10.39
CA ARG A 319 0.52 -0.06 -11.76
C ARG A 319 0.58 -1.35 -12.54
N VAL A 320 -0.18 -1.44 -13.61
CA VAL A 320 -0.25 -2.63 -14.46
C VAL A 320 0.10 -2.29 -15.90
N ASP A 321 0.55 -3.27 -16.66
CA ASP A 321 0.64 -3.18 -18.12
C ASP A 321 -0.55 -3.87 -18.82
N ARG A 322 -0.57 -3.80 -20.16
CA ARG A 322 -1.63 -4.38 -20.99
C ARG A 322 -1.69 -5.91 -20.95
N ALA A 323 -0.61 -6.57 -20.53
CA ALA A 323 -0.53 -8.03 -20.45
C ALA A 323 -1.00 -8.55 -19.09
N GLY A 324 -1.35 -7.66 -18.15
CA GLY A 324 -1.77 -8.05 -16.82
C GLY A 324 -0.66 -7.97 -15.77
N ASN A 325 0.58 -7.64 -16.16
CA ASN A 325 1.69 -7.64 -15.22
C ASN A 325 1.59 -6.45 -14.25
N MET A 326 1.48 -6.74 -12.97
CA MET A 326 1.44 -5.71 -11.92
C MET A 326 2.85 -5.38 -11.46
N SER A 327 3.36 -4.21 -11.86
CA SER A 327 4.74 -3.79 -11.59
C SER A 327 4.89 -2.87 -10.38
N LYS A 328 3.78 -2.46 -9.74
CA LYS A 328 3.77 -1.81 -8.42
C LYS A 328 2.46 -2.13 -7.71
N ARG A 329 2.56 -2.42 -6.41
CA ARG A 329 1.44 -2.56 -5.48
C ARG A 329 1.81 -1.82 -4.21
N GLN A 330 0.98 -0.91 -3.76
CA GLN A 330 1.18 -0.20 -2.51
C GLN A 330 -0.17 0.05 -1.89
N SER A 331 -0.33 -0.20 -0.59
CA SER A 331 -1.64 -0.06 0.03
C SER A 331 -1.53 0.49 1.44
N ALA A 332 -2.37 1.47 1.74
CA ALA A 332 -2.59 1.98 3.09
C ALA A 332 -3.54 1.09 3.92
N THR A 333 -4.33 0.24 3.26
CA THR A 333 -5.34 -0.64 3.86
C THR A 333 -5.23 -2.07 3.37
N GLY A 334 -5.91 -3.01 4.05
CA GLY A 334 -6.11 -4.36 3.55
C GLY A 334 -6.99 -4.38 2.29
N PHE A 335 -6.38 -4.27 1.10
CA PHE A 335 -7.05 -4.56 -0.16
C PHE A 335 -6.63 -5.96 -0.63
N PRO A 336 -7.56 -6.82 -1.11
CA PRO A 336 -7.27 -8.23 -1.36
C PRO A 336 -6.16 -8.53 -2.39
N PHE A 337 -5.71 -7.54 -3.19
CA PHE A 337 -4.63 -7.75 -4.19
C PHE A 337 -3.28 -7.14 -3.77
N SER A 338 -3.07 -6.99 -2.46
CA SER A 338 -1.84 -6.37 -1.95
C SER A 338 -0.60 -7.26 -2.12
N HIS A 339 -0.76 -8.58 -2.20
CA HIS A 339 0.35 -9.55 -2.35
C HIS A 339 0.27 -10.37 -3.64
N THR A 340 -0.91 -10.88 -3.99
CA THR A 340 -1.13 -11.74 -5.17
C THR A 340 -2.46 -11.43 -5.86
N GLY A 341 -2.64 -11.91 -7.11
CA GLY A 341 -3.87 -11.70 -7.88
C GLY A 341 -3.98 -10.34 -8.57
N GLY A 342 -5.22 -9.90 -8.79
CA GLY A 342 -5.56 -8.63 -9.44
C GLY A 342 -5.75 -8.73 -10.96
N THR A 343 -5.87 -9.93 -11.53
CA THR A 343 -5.96 -10.16 -12.99
C THR A 343 -7.40 -10.32 -13.50
N CYS A 344 -8.39 -9.82 -12.76
CA CYS A 344 -9.78 -9.90 -13.20
C CYS A 344 -10.03 -8.95 -14.37
N PRO A 345 -10.45 -9.44 -15.55
CA PRO A 345 -10.67 -8.59 -16.72
C PRO A 345 -11.87 -7.63 -16.58
N LEU A 346 -12.76 -7.87 -15.60
CA LEU A 346 -13.88 -6.97 -15.29
C LEU A 346 -13.45 -5.76 -14.44
N TRP A 347 -12.19 -5.69 -14.04
CA TRP A 347 -11.66 -4.57 -13.26
C TRP A 347 -11.22 -3.42 -14.17
N ASN A 348 -11.68 -2.20 -13.86
CA ASN A 348 -11.49 -1.02 -14.71
C ASN A 348 -10.03 -0.61 -14.94
N VAL A 349 -9.10 -1.09 -14.13
CA VAL A 349 -7.67 -0.87 -14.35
C VAL A 349 -7.22 -1.44 -15.70
N TYR A 350 -7.83 -2.54 -16.16
CA TYR A 350 -7.58 -3.09 -17.50
C TYR A 350 -8.41 -2.41 -18.58
N GLU A 351 -9.64 -2.00 -18.27
CA GLU A 351 -10.49 -1.22 -19.18
C GLU A 351 -9.84 0.11 -19.57
N ALA A 352 -9.04 0.71 -18.68
CA ALA A 352 -8.33 1.97 -18.94
C ALA A 352 -7.48 1.93 -20.23
N PHE A 353 -6.96 0.76 -20.64
CA PHE A 353 -6.21 0.63 -21.89
C PHE A 353 -7.06 0.85 -23.14
N SER A 354 -8.37 0.63 -23.07
CA SER A 354 -9.32 0.90 -24.16
C SER A 354 -9.70 2.38 -24.26
N SER A 355 -9.35 3.21 -23.27
CA SER A 355 -9.55 4.66 -23.29
C SER A 355 -8.29 5.42 -22.85
N PRO A 356 -7.19 5.40 -23.65
CA PRO A 356 -5.92 5.93 -23.23
C PRO A 356 -5.98 7.41 -22.80
N GLY A 357 -5.42 7.71 -21.63
CA GLY A 357 -5.34 9.06 -21.07
C GLY A 357 -6.64 9.58 -20.45
N ARG A 358 -7.77 8.89 -20.61
CA ARG A 358 -9.04 9.20 -19.95
C ARG A 358 -9.09 8.54 -18.56
N VAL A 359 -9.72 9.22 -17.61
CA VAL A 359 -10.03 8.66 -16.30
C VAL A 359 -11.27 7.78 -16.40
N VAL A 360 -11.14 6.52 -15.97
CA VAL A 360 -12.23 5.54 -15.85
C VAL A 360 -12.47 5.29 -14.37
N VAL A 361 -13.74 5.23 -13.96
CA VAL A 361 -14.13 5.08 -12.56
C VAL A 361 -15.09 3.90 -12.43
N GLN A 362 -14.92 3.08 -11.40
CA GLN A 362 -15.74 1.91 -11.16
C GLN A 362 -15.98 1.72 -9.66
N VAL A 363 -17.23 1.42 -9.28
CA VAL A 363 -17.50 0.80 -7.98
C VAL A 363 -17.44 -0.71 -8.18
N ALA A 364 -16.49 -1.36 -7.53
CA ALA A 364 -16.22 -2.78 -7.69
C ALA A 364 -16.51 -3.52 -6.38
N ALA A 365 -17.21 -4.66 -6.48
CA ALA A 365 -17.49 -5.55 -5.35
C ALA A 365 -16.57 -6.77 -5.40
N MET A 366 -15.98 -7.11 -4.26
CA MET A 366 -15.19 -8.33 -4.06
C MET A 366 -16.10 -9.53 -3.70
N PRO A 367 -15.61 -10.78 -3.76
CA PRO A 367 -16.41 -11.95 -3.41
C PRO A 367 -16.89 -11.99 -1.94
N ASP A 368 -16.21 -11.31 -1.00
CA ASP A 368 -16.71 -11.08 0.37
C ASP A 368 -17.79 -9.99 0.48
N GLY A 369 -18.13 -9.33 -0.62
CA GLY A 369 -19.07 -8.21 -0.64
C GLY A 369 -18.46 -6.87 -0.25
N GLN A 370 -17.16 -6.80 0.09
CA GLN A 370 -16.51 -5.49 0.29
C GLN A 370 -16.49 -4.71 -1.04
N ARG A 371 -16.79 -3.41 -0.95
CA ARG A 371 -16.92 -2.53 -2.12
C ARG A 371 -15.90 -1.42 -2.10
N TYR A 372 -15.31 -1.19 -3.27
CA TYR A 372 -14.26 -0.20 -3.48
C TYR A 372 -14.61 0.72 -4.64
N LEU A 373 -14.31 2.01 -4.50
CA LEU A 373 -14.26 2.93 -5.63
C LEU A 373 -12.85 2.87 -6.22
N TRP A 374 -12.74 2.57 -7.51
CA TRP A 374 -11.48 2.52 -8.26
C TRP A 374 -11.43 3.60 -9.33
N ILE A 375 -10.34 4.35 -9.37
CA ILE A 375 -10.02 5.33 -10.41
C ILE A 375 -8.82 4.81 -11.19
N ALA A 376 -8.96 4.70 -12.51
CA ALA A 376 -7.91 4.19 -13.38
C ALA A 376 -7.64 5.15 -14.54
N ARG A 377 -6.37 5.31 -14.93
CA ARG A 377 -5.96 6.10 -16.10
C ARG A 377 -4.65 5.53 -16.66
N THR A 378 -4.52 5.47 -17.98
CA THR A 378 -3.23 5.12 -18.58
C THR A 378 -2.24 6.28 -18.56
N ILE A 379 -0.98 5.93 -18.38
CA ILE A 379 0.17 6.81 -18.59
C ILE A 379 1.05 6.22 -19.69
N THR A 380 1.57 7.10 -20.53
CA THR A 380 2.54 6.74 -21.56
C THR A 380 3.85 7.45 -21.27
N ARG A 381 4.94 6.68 -21.30
CA ARG A 381 6.31 7.19 -21.26
C ARG A 381 6.99 6.76 -22.55
N HIS A 382 7.22 7.72 -23.42
CA HIS A 382 7.94 7.52 -24.66
C HIS A 382 9.38 8.03 -24.49
N HIS A 383 10.35 7.21 -24.84
CA HIS A 383 11.73 7.62 -25.03
C HIS A 383 12.12 7.12 -26.42
N GLY A 384 12.67 8.00 -27.27
CA GLY A 384 12.99 7.68 -28.66
C GLY A 384 12.02 8.25 -29.70
N GLY A 385 12.18 7.82 -30.95
CA GLY A 385 11.45 8.29 -32.13
C GLY A 385 10.38 7.32 -32.64
N TYR A 386 9.84 7.60 -33.83
CA TYR A 386 8.87 6.76 -34.52
C TYR A 386 9.33 5.28 -34.59
N ASN A 387 8.40 4.34 -34.40
CA ASN A 387 8.63 2.88 -34.33
C ASN A 387 9.46 2.35 -33.15
N GLN A 388 9.79 3.16 -32.15
CA GLN A 388 10.38 2.65 -30.92
C GLN A 388 9.30 2.30 -29.87
N PRO A 389 9.45 1.18 -29.14
CA PRO A 389 8.47 0.77 -28.15
C PRO A 389 8.48 1.73 -26.94
N GLY A 390 7.37 2.44 -26.75
CA GLY A 390 7.10 3.20 -25.52
C GLY A 390 6.60 2.32 -24.37
N LYS A 391 6.70 2.83 -23.14
CA LYS A 391 6.11 2.21 -21.95
C LYS A 391 4.69 2.73 -21.76
N VAL A 392 3.70 1.84 -21.72
CA VAL A 392 2.31 2.19 -21.42
C VAL A 392 1.87 1.39 -20.20
N TYR A 393 1.39 2.09 -19.18
CA TYR A 393 0.87 1.47 -17.96
C TYR A 393 -0.51 2.05 -17.63
N ALA A 394 -1.35 1.30 -16.93
CA ALA A 394 -2.51 1.83 -16.23
C ALA A 394 -2.16 2.04 -14.75
N ILE A 395 -2.49 3.23 -14.23
CA ILE A 395 -2.40 3.56 -12.81
C ILE A 395 -3.80 3.44 -12.22
N GLY A 396 -3.95 2.56 -11.25
CA GLY A 396 -5.17 2.40 -10.45
C GLY A 396 -4.98 2.98 -9.05
N LEU A 397 -5.97 3.73 -8.58
CA LEU A 397 -6.06 4.22 -7.21
C LEU A 397 -7.45 3.89 -6.66
N GLY A 398 -7.52 3.10 -5.59
CA GLY A 398 -8.78 2.59 -5.05
C GLY A 398 -8.91 2.79 -3.56
N CYS A 399 -10.12 3.03 -3.08
CA CYS A 399 -10.43 3.09 -1.65
C CYS A 399 -11.75 2.38 -1.35
N GLU A 400 -11.97 2.00 -0.10
CA GLU A 400 -13.28 1.51 0.32
C GLU A 400 -14.37 2.57 0.07
N THR A 401 -15.56 2.11 -0.31
CA THR A 401 -16.72 2.99 -0.61
C THR A 401 -17.11 3.91 0.55
N ARG A 402 -16.83 3.53 1.81
CA ARG A 402 -17.02 4.40 2.99
C ARG A 402 -16.19 5.67 3.00
N HIS A 403 -15.20 5.80 2.11
CA HIS A 403 -14.37 6.98 1.95
C HIS A 403 -14.61 7.71 0.62
N ALA A 404 -15.41 7.13 -0.27
CA ALA A 404 -15.55 7.59 -1.65
C ALA A 404 -16.32 8.92 -1.77
N ASP A 405 -17.13 9.30 -0.78
CA ASP A 405 -17.84 10.58 -0.72
C ASP A 405 -16.88 11.79 -0.74
N ARG A 406 -15.67 11.60 -0.20
CA ARG A 406 -14.60 12.61 -0.18
C ARG A 406 -13.99 12.87 -1.56
N LEU A 407 -14.17 11.96 -2.51
CA LEU A 407 -13.56 12.01 -3.84
C LEU A 407 -14.50 12.69 -4.83
N VAL A 408 -13.97 13.54 -5.71
CA VAL A 408 -14.72 14.11 -6.83
C VAL A 408 -15.26 13.03 -7.78
N TYR A 409 -14.55 11.90 -7.87
CA TYR A 409 -14.84 10.79 -8.77
C TYR A 409 -16.11 9.99 -8.41
N SER A 410 -16.66 10.17 -7.20
CA SER A 410 -17.95 9.57 -6.82
C SER A 410 -19.17 10.43 -7.22
N ALA A 411 -18.95 11.62 -7.79
CA ALA A 411 -20.04 12.52 -8.16
C ALA A 411 -21.02 11.84 -9.12
N GLY A 412 -22.30 11.85 -8.75
CA GLY A 412 -23.38 11.25 -9.54
C GLY A 412 -23.48 9.72 -9.44
N MET A 413 -22.70 9.06 -8.59
CA MET A 413 -22.75 7.61 -8.38
C MET A 413 -23.55 7.25 -7.12
N ASP A 414 -24.37 6.22 -7.21
CA ASP A 414 -24.91 5.55 -6.03
C ASP A 414 -23.87 4.56 -5.48
N LEU A 415 -23.17 4.96 -4.41
CA LEU A 415 -22.15 4.15 -3.75
C LEU A 415 -22.73 3.01 -2.91
N HIS A 416 -24.03 3.03 -2.65
CA HIS A 416 -24.72 2.09 -1.77
C HIS A 416 -25.55 1.05 -2.52
N ALA A 417 -25.92 1.31 -3.78
CA ALA A 417 -26.53 0.32 -4.67
C ALA A 417 -25.59 -0.87 -4.90
N ALA A 418 -25.87 -2.00 -4.23
CA ALA A 418 -25.08 -3.22 -4.39
C ALA A 418 -25.15 -3.76 -5.83
N GLU A 419 -26.30 -3.60 -6.48
CA GLU A 419 -26.56 -4.03 -7.86
C GLU A 419 -25.77 -3.22 -8.90
N ALA A 420 -25.42 -1.96 -8.58
CA ALA A 420 -24.62 -1.10 -9.45
C ALA A 420 -23.11 -1.40 -9.37
N ALA A 421 -22.67 -2.11 -8.33
CA ALA A 421 -21.26 -2.45 -8.16
C ALA A 421 -20.87 -3.63 -9.07
N THR A 422 -19.82 -3.46 -9.88
CA THR A 422 -19.35 -4.53 -10.77
C THR A 422 -18.77 -5.69 -9.95
N PRO A 423 -19.23 -6.94 -10.13
CA PRO A 423 -18.75 -8.09 -9.37
C PRO A 423 -17.39 -8.58 -9.90
N ILE A 424 -16.30 -8.02 -9.39
CA ILE A 424 -14.92 -8.42 -9.73
C ILE A 424 -14.40 -9.52 -8.79
N GLY A 425 -13.19 -10.02 -9.03
CA GLY A 425 -12.53 -11.00 -8.16
C GLY A 425 -11.00 -10.93 -8.20
N PRO A 426 -10.30 -11.77 -7.42
CA PRO A 426 -8.83 -11.81 -7.35
C PRO A 426 -8.12 -12.39 -8.57
N GLY A 427 -8.83 -13.17 -9.39
CA GLY A 427 -8.29 -13.89 -10.52
C GLY A 427 -9.06 -15.20 -10.70
N CYS A 428 -9.24 -15.68 -11.93
CA CYS A 428 -10.20 -16.75 -12.20
C CYS A 428 -9.93 -18.06 -11.42
N LYS A 429 -8.65 -18.43 -11.25
CA LYS A 429 -8.21 -19.63 -10.51
C LYS A 429 -8.52 -19.58 -9.00
N THR A 430 -8.69 -18.39 -8.42
CA THR A 430 -8.95 -18.19 -6.98
C THR A 430 -10.29 -17.52 -6.71
N CYS A 431 -11.08 -17.23 -7.75
CA CYS A 431 -12.34 -16.51 -7.63
C CYS A 431 -13.53 -17.45 -7.40
N GLU A 432 -14.24 -17.23 -6.30
CA GLU A 432 -15.35 -18.06 -5.80
C GLU A 432 -16.72 -17.70 -6.40
N ARG A 433 -16.82 -16.73 -7.33
CA ARG A 433 -18.12 -16.29 -7.89
C ARG A 433 -18.80 -17.40 -8.71
N MET A 434 -20.01 -17.79 -8.35
CA MET A 434 -20.72 -18.90 -9.01
C MET A 434 -21.09 -18.64 -10.47
N THR A 435 -21.49 -17.41 -10.80
CA THR A 435 -22.16 -17.07 -12.07
C THR A 435 -21.37 -16.07 -12.94
N CYS A 436 -20.04 -16.10 -12.90
CA CYS A 436 -19.21 -15.14 -13.65
C CYS A 436 -19.14 -15.49 -15.15
N PRO A 437 -19.75 -14.70 -16.06
CA PRO A 437 -19.73 -15.02 -17.50
C PRO A 437 -18.34 -14.82 -18.13
N GLN A 438 -17.48 -14.00 -17.52
CA GLN A 438 -16.14 -13.68 -18.02
C GLN A 438 -15.06 -14.64 -17.49
N ARG A 439 -15.44 -15.76 -16.86
CA ARG A 439 -14.50 -16.66 -16.22
C ARG A 439 -13.56 -17.31 -17.26
N ALA A 440 -12.26 -17.04 -17.14
CA ALA A 440 -11.24 -17.55 -18.06
C ALA A 440 -10.59 -18.87 -17.63
N ALA A 441 -10.73 -19.27 -16.36
CA ALA A 441 -10.19 -20.53 -15.83
C ALA A 441 -11.07 -21.08 -14.71
N ALA A 442 -11.07 -22.41 -14.57
CA ALA A 442 -11.68 -23.11 -13.44
C ALA A 442 -11.02 -22.70 -12.11
N PRO A 443 -11.78 -22.40 -11.05
CA PRO A 443 -11.24 -22.21 -9.71
C PRO A 443 -10.59 -23.49 -9.19
N ILE A 444 -9.47 -23.35 -8.50
CA ILE A 444 -8.75 -24.49 -7.88
C ILE A 444 -9.52 -25.02 -6.67
N SER A 445 -10.22 -24.14 -5.93
CA SER A 445 -10.88 -24.47 -4.66
C SER A 445 -12.33 -24.96 -4.79
N ARG A 446 -12.89 -25.05 -6.01
CA ARG A 446 -14.31 -25.38 -6.23
C ARG A 446 -14.46 -26.57 -7.17
N ARG A 447 -15.54 -27.33 -6.98
CA ARG A 447 -15.93 -28.41 -7.89
C ARG A 447 -16.74 -27.87 -9.05
N LEU A 448 -16.47 -28.37 -10.25
CA LEU A 448 -17.20 -28.01 -11.46
C LEU A 448 -18.51 -28.79 -11.57
N ASP A 449 -19.55 -28.15 -12.09
CA ASP A 449 -20.85 -28.73 -12.42
C ASP A 449 -20.91 -29.09 -13.92
N LEU A 450 -20.13 -30.10 -14.30
CA LEU A 450 -19.99 -30.54 -15.69
C LEU A 450 -21.05 -31.61 -16.01
N ASP A 451 -21.65 -31.48 -17.19
CA ASP A 451 -22.56 -32.44 -17.79
C ASP A 451 -22.33 -32.41 -19.31
N GLU A 452 -21.98 -33.56 -19.89
CA GLU A 452 -21.69 -33.70 -21.33
C GLU A 452 -22.91 -33.36 -22.21
N ASN A 453 -24.12 -33.43 -21.67
CA ASN A 453 -25.38 -33.16 -22.38
C ASN A 453 -25.91 -31.75 -22.16
N ARG A 454 -25.17 -30.88 -21.46
CA ARG A 454 -25.60 -29.51 -21.13
C ARG A 454 -24.51 -28.49 -21.44
N SER A 455 -24.89 -27.41 -22.12
CA SER A 455 -24.06 -26.22 -22.26
C SER A 455 -24.59 -25.09 -21.39
N THR A 456 -23.72 -24.20 -20.92
CA THR A 456 -24.09 -23.04 -20.11
C THR A 456 -23.39 -21.78 -20.63
N PHE A 457 -23.99 -20.61 -20.39
CA PHE A 457 -23.35 -19.34 -20.73
C PHE A 457 -22.13 -19.03 -19.85
N VAL A 458 -22.16 -19.52 -18.60
CA VAL A 458 -21.08 -19.33 -17.62
C VAL A 458 -20.00 -20.39 -17.86
N PRO A 459 -18.77 -20.03 -18.26
CA PRO A 459 -17.68 -21.00 -18.38
C PRO A 459 -17.35 -21.60 -17.02
N TYR A 460 -17.03 -22.90 -16.99
CA TYR A 460 -16.70 -23.63 -15.75
C TYR A 460 -17.76 -23.44 -14.65
N PRO A 461 -19.03 -23.84 -14.89
CA PRO A 461 -20.09 -23.73 -13.88
C PRO A 461 -19.67 -24.48 -12.62
N LEU A 462 -20.01 -23.95 -11.45
CA LEU A 462 -19.57 -24.47 -10.15
C LEU A 462 -20.73 -25.15 -9.44
N LYS A 463 -20.45 -26.25 -8.72
CA LYS A 463 -21.40 -26.85 -7.76
C LYS A 463 -21.47 -25.99 -6.50
N ASP A 464 -22.68 -25.88 -5.93
CA ASP A 464 -22.92 -25.17 -4.68
C ASP A 464 -22.13 -25.78 -3.50
#